data_AF-A0A7J5AX34-F1
#
_entry.id   AF-A0A7J5AX34-F1
#
_cell.length_a   1.000
_cell.length_b   1.000
_cell.length_c   1.000
_cell.angle_alpha   90.00
_cell.angle_beta   90.00
_cell.angle_gamma   90.00
#
_symmetry.space_group_name_H-M   'P 1'
#
loop_
_entity.id
_entity.type
_entity.pdbx_description
1 polymer ?
#
loop_
_entity_poly.entity_id
_entity_poly.type
_entity_poly.pdbx_seq_one_letter_code
_entity_poly.pdbx_strand_id
1 'polypeptide(L)'
;MYPRIHNTSFDCHDTYARSGSWPAVTGYVRHADDAPGGPEAVLPATPHVFFPPVPEAGRVKNRARVRLEPAVRTRAREAERVLGAGATERAGKTIEEEHP
;
A
#
# COMPACT_ATOMS: atom_id res chain seq x y z
N MET A 1 -22.22 7.12 -4.64
CA MET A 1 -20.83 7.54 -4.39
C MET A 1 -19.93 6.32 -4.23
N TYR A 2 -18.74 6.37 -4.84
CA TYR A 2 -17.74 5.28 -4.89
C TYR A 2 -16.60 5.56 -3.91
N PRO A 3 -15.86 4.53 -3.44
CA PRO A 3 -14.70 4.73 -2.58
C PRO A 3 -13.56 5.40 -3.37
N ARG A 4 -12.68 6.11 -2.66
CA ARG A 4 -11.47 6.69 -3.24
C ARG A 4 -10.28 5.77 -3.00
N ILE A 5 -9.26 5.89 -3.86
CA ILE A 5 -7.96 5.28 -3.58
C ILE A 5 -7.29 6.10 -2.49
N HIS A 6 -7.01 5.45 -1.36
CA HIS A 6 -6.36 6.08 -0.21
C HIS A 6 -4.84 6.00 -0.33
N ASN A 7 -4.34 4.80 -0.62
CA ASN A 7 -2.92 4.54 -0.87
C ASN A 7 -2.71 3.32 -1.75
N THR A 8 -1.49 3.15 -2.22
CA THR A 8 -1.02 1.98 -2.97
C THR A 8 0.23 1.44 -2.31
N SER A 9 0.36 0.11 -2.20
CA SER A 9 1.58 -0.52 -1.72
C SER A 9 2.18 -1.45 -2.77
N PHE A 10 3.50 -1.50 -2.83
CA PHE A 10 4.25 -2.42 -3.69
C PHE A 10 5.12 -3.33 -2.83
N ASP A 11 4.81 -4.62 -2.83
CA ASP A 11 5.57 -5.57 -2.05
C ASP A 11 6.99 -5.72 -2.62
N CYS A 12 8.00 -5.78 -1.74
CA CYS A 12 9.41 -5.83 -2.14
C CYS A 12 10.27 -6.62 -1.15
N HIS A 13 11.44 -7.09 -1.60
CA HIS A 13 12.41 -7.76 -0.71
C HIS A 13 13.23 -6.77 0.11
N ASP A 14 13.58 -5.64 -0.51
CA ASP A 14 14.34 -4.56 0.11
C ASP A 14 13.54 -3.27 -0.02
N THR A 15 12.91 -2.88 1.09
CA THR A 15 12.00 -1.73 1.22
C THR A 15 12.73 -0.42 0.91
N TYR A 16 13.94 -0.26 1.45
CA TYR A 16 14.74 0.93 1.32
C TYR A 16 15.34 1.09 -0.08
N ALA A 17 15.92 0.02 -0.64
CA ALA A 17 16.46 0.05 -2.00
C ALA A 17 15.34 0.25 -3.03
N ARG A 18 14.18 -0.40 -2.83
CA ARG A 18 13.04 -0.25 -3.72
C ARG A 18 12.53 1.18 -3.74
N SER A 19 12.24 1.75 -2.58
CA SER A 19 11.76 3.13 -2.45
C SER A 19 12.78 4.15 -2.95
N GLY A 20 14.09 3.89 -2.81
CA GLY A 20 15.16 4.83 -3.17
C GLY A 20 15.22 5.23 -4.65
N SER A 21 14.67 4.42 -5.56
CA SER A 21 14.61 4.75 -6.99
C SER A 21 13.45 5.71 -7.36
N TRP A 22 12.45 5.84 -6.51
CA TRP A 22 11.22 6.58 -6.83
C TRP A 22 11.35 8.10 -6.76
N PRO A 23 12.16 8.69 -5.85
CA PRO A 23 12.37 10.14 -5.85
C PRO A 23 12.85 10.69 -7.19
N ALA A 24 13.73 9.96 -7.89
CA ALA A 24 14.23 10.37 -9.20
C ALA A 24 13.15 10.35 -10.30
N VAL A 25 12.14 9.47 -10.18
CA VAL A 25 11.07 9.31 -11.18
C VAL A 25 9.90 10.24 -10.90
N THR A 26 9.56 10.41 -9.62
CA THR A 26 8.30 11.03 -9.20
C THR A 26 8.48 12.44 -8.62
N GLY A 27 9.70 12.83 -8.25
CA GLY A 27 9.99 14.09 -7.57
C GLY A 27 9.63 14.12 -6.09
N TYR A 28 9.01 13.07 -5.54
CA TYR A 28 8.69 12.98 -4.11
C TYR A 28 9.89 12.50 -3.30
N VAL A 29 10.13 13.13 -2.15
CA VAL A 29 11.17 12.70 -1.20
C VAL A 29 10.57 11.65 -0.27
N ARG A 30 11.29 10.55 -0.07
CA ARG A 30 10.93 9.50 0.88
C ARG A 30 10.77 10.05 2.30
N HIS A 31 9.96 9.40 3.13
CA HIS A 31 9.79 9.78 4.54
C HIS A 31 11.14 9.86 5.28
N ALA A 32 11.28 10.84 6.17
CA ALA A 32 12.56 11.16 6.82
C ALA A 32 13.07 10.01 7.72
N ASP A 33 12.15 9.23 8.28
CA ASP A 33 12.46 8.13 9.19
C ASP A 33 12.82 6.82 8.47
N ASP A 34 12.73 6.77 7.14
CA ASP A 34 13.02 5.55 6.40
C ASP A 34 14.53 5.27 6.35
N ALA A 35 14.92 4.08 6.83
CA ALA A 35 16.31 3.65 6.93
C ALA A 35 16.54 2.25 6.31
N PRO A 36 17.77 1.89 5.90
CA PRO A 36 18.10 0.55 5.45
C PRO A 36 17.75 -0.51 6.50
N GLY A 37 17.05 -1.58 6.09
CA GLY A 37 16.57 -2.63 7.00
C GLY A 37 15.29 -2.27 7.77
N GLY A 38 14.69 -1.10 7.50
CA GLY A 38 13.41 -0.70 8.08
C GLY A 38 12.24 -1.63 7.67
N PRO A 39 11.22 -1.76 8.54
CA PRO A 39 10.10 -2.67 8.32
C PRO A 39 9.19 -2.24 7.16
N GLU A 40 9.27 -0.99 6.72
CA GLU A 40 8.57 -0.43 5.57
C GLU A 40 9.32 0.83 5.10
N ALA A 41 9.03 1.30 3.89
CA ALA A 41 9.39 2.63 3.44
C ALA A 41 8.16 3.32 2.82
N VAL A 42 8.07 4.64 2.97
CA VAL A 42 6.92 5.46 2.57
C VAL A 42 7.34 6.60 1.65
N LEU A 43 6.62 6.74 0.54
CA LEU A 43 6.70 7.89 -0.34
C LEU A 43 5.42 8.73 -0.18
N PRO A 44 5.54 9.99 0.30
CA PRO A 44 4.43 10.93 0.51
C PRO A 44 3.87 11.52 -0.80
N ALA A 45 3.67 10.66 -1.80
CA ALA A 45 2.95 10.98 -3.03
C ALA A 45 1.44 11.07 -2.78
N THR A 46 0.68 11.55 -3.76
CA THR A 46 -0.79 11.54 -3.71
C THR A 46 -1.35 10.65 -4.81
N PRO A 47 -1.96 9.50 -4.48
CA PRO A 47 -2.08 8.89 -3.16
C PRO A 47 -0.74 8.35 -2.62
N HIS A 48 -0.65 8.15 -1.30
CA HIS A 48 0.56 7.65 -0.63
C HIS A 48 1.03 6.32 -1.23
N VAL A 49 2.35 6.13 -1.32
CA VAL A 49 2.95 4.87 -1.82
C VAL A 49 3.79 4.21 -0.75
N PHE A 50 3.47 2.96 -0.45
CA PHE A 50 4.12 2.16 0.59
C PHE A 50 4.94 1.01 -0.01
N PHE A 51 6.04 0.66 0.65
CA PHE A 51 6.94 -0.43 0.25
C PHE A 51 7.13 -1.42 1.39
N PRO A 52 6.15 -2.31 1.64
CA PRO A 52 6.26 -3.34 2.67
C PRO A 52 7.12 -4.53 2.19
N PRO A 53 7.73 -5.27 3.14
CA PRO A 53 8.53 -6.45 2.83
C PRO A 53 7.64 -7.63 2.42
N VAL A 54 8.11 -8.44 1.46
CA VAL A 54 7.51 -9.75 1.19
C VAL A 54 7.91 -10.75 2.27
N PRO A 55 6.96 -11.52 2.83
CA PRO A 55 7.27 -12.54 3.84
C PRO A 55 7.93 -13.80 3.26
N GLU A 56 7.94 -13.97 1.93
CA GLU A 56 8.39 -15.19 1.26
C GLU A 56 9.65 -14.95 0.42
N ALA A 57 10.67 -15.78 0.61
CA ALA A 57 11.93 -15.71 -0.12
C ALA A 57 11.76 -16.28 -1.55
N GLY A 58 11.65 -15.41 -2.55
CA GLY A 58 11.61 -15.82 -3.96
C GLY A 58 11.41 -14.65 -4.92
N ARG A 59 11.80 -14.82 -6.20
CA ARG A 59 11.44 -13.87 -7.26
C ARG A 59 9.94 -13.97 -7.57
N VAL A 60 9.12 -13.43 -6.69
CA VAL A 60 7.68 -13.28 -6.95
C VAL A 60 7.43 -12.09 -7.88
N LYS A 61 6.41 -12.22 -8.71
CA LYS A 61 5.81 -11.10 -9.46
C LYS A 61 5.58 -9.94 -8.51
N ASN A 62 5.90 -8.70 -8.91
CA ASN A 62 5.57 -7.50 -8.15
C ASN A 62 4.08 -7.52 -7.82
N ARG A 63 3.72 -7.52 -6.54
CA ARG A 63 2.34 -7.40 -6.08
C ARG A 63 2.08 -5.95 -5.73
N ALA A 64 1.09 -5.36 -6.38
CA ALA A 64 0.55 -4.07 -6.03
C ALA A 64 -0.76 -4.27 -5.27
N ARG A 65 -0.94 -3.54 -4.18
CA ARG A 65 -2.19 -3.51 -3.41
C ARG A 65 -2.71 -2.08 -3.39
N VAL A 66 -4.02 -1.91 -3.53
CA VAL A 66 -4.68 -0.59 -3.48
C VAL A 66 -5.61 -0.58 -2.29
N ARG A 67 -5.43 0.36 -1.37
CA ARG A 67 -6.35 0.58 -0.25
C ARG A 67 -7.45 1.55 -0.67
N LEU A 68 -8.68 1.16 -0.36
CA LEU A 68 -9.86 1.98 -0.62
C LEU A 68 -10.35 2.61 0.68
N GLU A 69 -10.67 3.90 0.62
CA GLU A 69 -11.35 4.62 1.68
C GLU A 69 -12.83 4.81 1.30
N PRO A 70 -13.76 4.28 2.11
CA PRO A 70 -15.19 4.44 1.87
C PRO A 70 -15.59 5.92 1.87
N ALA A 71 -16.36 6.34 0.86
CA ALA A 71 -16.75 7.75 0.76
C ALA A 71 -17.92 8.14 1.68
N VAL A 72 -18.93 7.27 1.82
CA VAL A 72 -20.18 7.55 2.56
C VAL A 72 -20.60 6.38 3.44
N ARG A 73 -20.16 5.16 3.09
CA ARG A 73 -20.57 3.93 3.78
C ARG A 73 -19.54 3.56 4.84
N THR A 74 -19.96 2.74 5.80
CA THR A 74 -19.03 2.05 6.68
C THR A 74 -18.16 1.08 5.87
N ARG A 75 -16.97 0.75 6.39
CA ARG A 75 -16.07 -0.25 5.78
C ARG A 75 -16.79 -1.57 5.49
N ALA A 76 -17.60 -2.06 6.43
CA ALA A 76 -18.35 -3.31 6.28
C ALA A 76 -19.34 -3.25 5.09
N ARG A 77 -20.14 -2.19 5.00
CA ARG A 77 -21.09 -2.02 3.89
C ARG A 77 -20.40 -1.83 2.54
N GLU A 78 -19.24 -1.17 2.52
CA GLU A 78 -18.47 -1.05 1.28
C GLU A 78 -17.85 -2.39 0.88
N ALA A 79 -17.40 -3.21 1.83
CA ALA A 79 -16.91 -4.56 1.57
C ALA A 79 -18.01 -5.45 0.97
N GLU A 80 -19.21 -5.47 1.55
CA GLU A 80 -20.38 -6.19 1.00
C GLU A 80 -20.68 -5.78 -0.45
N ARG A 81 -20.66 -4.47 -0.73
CA ARG A 81 -20.87 -3.94 -2.09
C ARG A 81 -19.80 -4.43 -3.07
N VAL A 82 -18.53 -4.39 -2.67
CA VAL A 82 -17.39 -4.80 -3.50
C VAL A 82 -17.44 -6.30 -3.78
N LEU A 83 -17.80 -7.11 -2.78
CA LEU A 83 -18.05 -8.55 -2.95
C LEU A 83 -19.22 -8.80 -3.92
N GLY A 84 -20.33 -8.07 -3.78
CA GLY A 84 -21.46 -8.13 -4.71
C GLY A 84 -21.14 -7.72 -6.14
N ALA A 85 -20.05 -6.96 -6.35
CA ALA A 85 -19.54 -6.59 -7.67
C ALA A 85 -18.56 -7.62 -8.28
N GLY A 86 -18.38 -8.79 -7.63
CA GLY A 86 -17.54 -9.88 -8.13
C GLY A 86 -16.13 -9.93 -7.53
N ALA A 87 -15.83 -9.10 -6.53
CA ALA A 87 -14.59 -9.27 -5.78
C ALA A 87 -14.62 -10.57 -4.95
N THR A 88 -13.45 -11.11 -4.66
CA THR A 88 -13.29 -12.29 -3.80
C THR A 88 -12.59 -11.89 -2.52
N GLU A 89 -13.14 -12.31 -1.37
CA GLU A 89 -12.46 -12.12 -0.09
C GLU A 89 -11.18 -12.97 -0.03
N ARG A 90 -10.10 -12.37 0.45
CA ARG A 90 -8.83 -13.04 0.71
C ARG A 90 -8.44 -12.76 2.16
N ALA A 91 -7.97 -13.80 2.85
CA ALA A 91 -7.33 -13.61 4.15
C ALA A 91 -6.12 -12.67 3.96
N GLY A 92 -6.14 -11.55 4.66
CA GLY A 92 -5.10 -10.53 4.59
C GLY A 92 -4.89 -9.90 5.96
N LYS A 93 -3.68 -9.42 6.21
CA LYS A 93 -3.38 -8.64 7.41
C LYS A 93 -3.98 -7.25 7.23
N THR A 94 -4.84 -6.81 8.16
CA THR A 94 -5.19 -5.39 8.23
C THR A 94 -3.95 -4.67 8.75
N ILE A 95 -3.37 -3.80 7.93
CA ILE A 95 -2.23 -2.97 8.32
C ILE A 95 -2.83 -1.64 8.80
N GLU A 96 -2.98 -1.44 10.09
CA GLU A 96 -3.37 -0.10 10.56
C GLU A 96 -2.17 0.82 10.32
N GLU A 97 -2.36 1.85 9.49
CA GLU A 97 -1.31 2.83 9.24
C GLU A 97 -1.26 3.75 10.45
N GLU A 98 -0.22 3.61 11.25
CA GLU A 98 0.08 4.51 12.37
C GLU A 98 1.02 5.63 11.88
N HIS A 99 0.72 6.25 10.74
CA HIS A 99 1.43 7.43 10.26
C HIS A 99 0.45 8.48 9.70
N PRO A 100 0.56 9.76 10.12
CA PRO A 100 -0.34 10.84 9.73
C PRO A 100 -0.20 11.28 8.28
#